data_AF-A0A1I2KNN1-F1
#
_entry.id   AF-A0A1I2KNN1-F1
#
_cell.length_a   1.000
_cell.length_b   1.000
_cell.length_c   1.000
_cell.angle_alpha   90.00
_cell.angle_beta   90.00
_cell.angle_gamma   90.00
#
_symmetry.space_group_name_H-M   'P 1'
#
loop_
_entity.id
_entity.type
_entity.pdbx_description
1 polymer ?
#
loop_
_entity_poly.entity_id
_entity_poly.type
_entity_poly.pdbx_seq_one_letter_code
_entity_poly.pdbx_strand_id
1 'polypeptide(L)' 'MFNLVDTLRTIMKTHKLNNELRLKVTSIDGTVVTGPYGGFTQALDNEPEIASISITKQGYGIEIYENEIKSIEVI' A
#
# COMPACT_ATOMS: atom_id res chain seq x y z
N MET A 1 8.37 13.35 -2.15
CA MET A 1 7.43 12.47 -2.87
C MET A 1 7.54 11.10 -2.23
N PHE A 2 6.42 10.47 -1.88
CA PHE A 2 6.43 9.11 -1.33
C PHE A 2 6.89 8.14 -2.43
N ASN A 3 7.63 7.09 -2.06
CA ASN A 3 8.10 6.05 -2.99
C ASN A 3 7.63 4.70 -2.46
N LEU A 4 6.63 4.13 -3.12
CA LEU A 4 5.95 2.93 -2.68
C LEU A 4 6.86 1.70 -2.81
N VAL A 5 7.59 1.60 -3.92
CA VAL A 5 8.46 0.46 -4.20
C VAL A 5 9.55 0.31 -3.13
N ASP A 6 10.24 1.40 -2.79
CA ASP A 6 11.32 1.35 -1.80
C ASP A 6 10.78 1.15 -0.38
N THR A 7 9.58 1.66 -0.10
CA THR A 7 8.87 1.40 1.18
C THR A 7 8.54 -0.08 1.32
N LEU A 8 7.93 -0.70 0.30
CA LEU A 8 7.61 -2.13 0.31
C LEU A 8 8.87 -3.01 0.38
N ARG A 9 9.93 -2.67 -0.37
CA ARG A 9 11.23 -3.36 -0.26
C ARG A 9 11.82 -3.28 1.14
N THR A 10 11.63 -2.16 1.83
CA THR A 10 12.11 -2.00 3.21
C THR A 10 11.31 -2.88 4.17
N ILE A 11 9.99 -2.94 4.02
CA ILE A 11 9.11 -3.83 4.81
C ILE A 11 9.48 -5.31 4.56
N MET A 12 9.77 -5.68 3.31
CA MET A 12 10.17 -7.05 2.92
C MET A 12 11.44 -7.55 3.60
N LYS A 13 12.27 -6.67 4.16
CA LYS A 13 13.48 -7.08 4.91
C LYS A 13 13.14 -7.74 6.25
N THR A 14 11.98 -7.43 6.82
CA THR A 14 11.57 -7.90 8.16
C THR A 14 10.23 -8.63 8.16
N HIS A 15 9.39 -8.45 7.14
CA HIS A 15 8.05 -9.04 7.04
C HIS A 15 7.82 -9.65 5.66
N LYS A 16 6.95 -10.65 5.58
CA LYS A 16 6.44 -11.15 4.30
C LYS A 16 5.27 -10.28 3.85
N LEU A 17 5.26 -9.88 2.58
CA LEU A 17 4.10 -9.20 1.99
C LEU A 17 3.03 -10.25 1.63
N ASN A 18 2.12 -10.51 2.56
CA ASN A 18 1.00 -11.44 2.41
C ASN A 18 -0.24 -10.91 3.17
N ASN A 19 -1.34 -11.65 3.10
CA ASN A 19 -2.59 -11.31 3.79
C ASN A 19 -2.56 -11.46 5.32
N GLU A 20 -1.41 -11.80 5.93
CA GLU A 20 -1.21 -11.79 7.38
C GLU A 20 -0.58 -10.48 7.86
N LEU A 21 0.17 -9.80 7.00
CA LEU A 21 0.78 -8.50 7.29
C LEU A 21 -0.29 -7.41 7.32
N ARG A 22 -0.45 -6.76 8.47
CA ARG A 22 -1.37 -5.63 8.61
C ARG A 22 -0.62 -4.32 8.42
N LEU A 23 -1.22 -3.44 7.64
CA LEU A 23 -0.68 -2.14 7.34
C LEU A 23 -1.67 -1.04 7.72
N LYS A 24 -1.13 0.12 8.05
CA LYS A 24 -1.84 1.39 8.12
C LYS A 24 -1.26 2.31 7.05
N VAL A 25 -2.10 2.71 6.12
CA VAL A 25 -1.77 3.67 5.05
C VAL A 25 -2.44 4.98 5.39
N THR A 26 -1.66 6.05 5.46
CA THR A 26 -2.15 7.42 5.62
C THR A 26 -1.99 8.15 4.30
N SER A 27 -3.08 8.70 3.77
CA SER A 27 -3.09 9.47 2.53
C SER A 27 -2.75 10.95 2.78
N ILE A 28 -2.39 11.67 1.72
CA ILE A 28 -2.01 13.09 1.76
C ILE A 28 -3.15 14.00 2.24
N ASP A 29 -4.40 13.60 2.02
CA ASP A 29 -5.63 14.29 2.46
C ASP A 29 -5.98 14.02 3.94
N GLY A 30 -5.23 13.14 4.62
CA GLY A 30 -5.46 12.73 6.00
C GLY A 30 -6.35 11.49 6.14
N THR A 31 -6.84 10.90 5.05
CA THR A 31 -7.58 9.64 5.08
C THR A 31 -6.67 8.50 5.59
N VAL A 32 -7.20 7.62 6.43
CA VAL A 32 -6.47 6.48 7.00
C VAL A 32 -7.17 5.18 6.64
N VAL A 33 -6.42 4.28 6.01
CA VAL A 33 -6.88 2.93 5.66
C VAL A 33 -6.03 1.91 6.42
N THR A 34 -6.68 0.98 7.12
CA THR A 34 -6.01 -0.11 7.83
C THR A 34 -6.56 -1.46 7.40
N GLY A 35 -5.69 -2.46 7.33
CA GLY A 35 -6.08 -3.81 6.99
C GLY A 35 -4.91 -4.68 6.55
N PRO A 36 -5.17 -5.96 6.23
CA PRO A 36 -4.18 -6.83 5.64
C PRO A 36 -3.68 -6.30 4.29
N TYR A 37 -2.40 -6.52 4.00
CA TYR A 37 -1.83 -6.28 2.68
C TYR A 37 -2.58 -7.12 1.63
N GLY A 38 -3.13 -6.43 0.62
CA GLY A 38 -3.93 -7.01 -0.46
C GLY A 38 -3.16 -7.18 -1.77
N GLY A 39 -2.11 -6.40 -2.00
CA GLY A 39 -1.30 -6.49 -3.21
C GLY A 39 -0.58 -5.20 -3.55
N PHE A 40 0.27 -5.29 -4.58
CA PHE A 40 1.00 -4.18 -5.17
C PHE A 40 0.85 -4.27 -6.69
N THR A 41 0.54 -3.14 -7.32
CA THR A 41 0.51 -3.01 -8.77
C THR A 41 1.60 -2.02 -9.16
N GLN A 42 2.53 -2.44 -10.02
CA GLN A 42 3.57 -1.53 -10.52
C GLN A 42 2.96 -0.54 -11.52
N ALA A 43 3.58 0.64 -11.66
CA ALA A 43 3.06 1.71 -12.51
C ALA A 43 2.83 1.27 -13.97
N LEU A 44 3.73 0.46 -14.55
CA LEU A 44 3.60 -0.04 -15.93
C LEU A 44 2.47 -1.05 -16.11
N ASP A 45 1.99 -1.67 -15.04
CA ASP A 45 0.87 -2.61 -15.05
C ASP A 45 -0.43 -1.94 -14.56
N ASN A 46 -0.42 -0.62 -14.34
CA ASN A 46 -1.54 0.11 -13.78
C ASN A 46 -2.09 1.17 -14.73
N GLU A 47 -3.39 1.44 -14.62
CA GLU A 47 -4.08 2.53 -15.28
C GLU A 47 -4.87 3.31 -14.22
N PRO A 48 -4.46 4.54 -13.85
CA PRO A 48 -3.36 5.34 -14.43
C PRO A 48 -1.98 4.73 -14.17
N GLU A 49 -0.98 5.07 -15.00
CA GLU A 49 0.44 4.62 -14.90
C GLU A 49 1.15 5.10 -13.62
N ILE A 50 0.59 4.77 -12.46
CA ILE A 50 1.02 5.14 -11.11
C ILE A 50 0.96 3.87 -10.27
N ALA A 51 2.04 3.55 -9.56
CA ALA A 51 2.06 2.37 -8.72
C ALA A 51 1.01 2.47 -7.60
N SER A 52 0.45 1.34 -7.16
CA SER A 52 -0.56 1.30 -6.11
C SER A 52 -0.33 0.18 -5.12
N ILE A 53 -0.91 0.35 -3.92
CA ILE A 53 -1.03 -0.70 -2.91
C ILE A 53 -2.51 -0.96 -2.64
N SER A 54 -2.87 -2.23 -2.51
CA SER A 54 -4.20 -2.65 -2.10
C SER A 54 -4.20 -3.06 -0.64
N ILE A 55 -5.17 -2.57 0.13
CA ILE A 55 -5.46 -2.99 1.51
C ILE A 55 -6.78 -3.73 1.55
N THR A 56 -6.78 -4.97 2.04
CA THR A 56 -8.00 -5.79 2.15
C THR A 56 -8.88 -5.28 3.28
N LYS A 57 -10.16 -5.02 2.99
CA LYS A 57 -11.16 -4.64 3.99
C LYS A 57 -12.50 -5.28 3.64
N GLN A 58 -13.07 -6.04 4.58
CA GLN A 58 -14.43 -6.62 4.46
C GLN A 58 -14.70 -7.34 3.13
N GLY A 59 -13.72 -8.09 2.60
CA GLY A 59 -13.87 -8.88 1.38
C GLY A 59 -13.61 -8.13 0.06
N TYR A 60 -13.26 -6.84 0.10
CA TYR A 60 -12.82 -6.08 -1.06
C TYR A 60 -11.43 -5.44 -0.82
N GLY A 61 -10.73 -5.09 -1.89
CA GLY A 61 -9.48 -4.34 -1.84
C GLY A 61 -9.73 -2.84 -1.95
N ILE A 62 -9.08 -2.05 -1.09
CA ILE A 62 -8.99 -0.60 -1.23
C ILE A 62 -7.64 -0.30 -1.84
N GLU A 63 -7.65 0.14 -3.09
CA GLU A 63 -6.46 0.56 -3.82
C GLU A 63 -6.12 2.02 -3.51
N ILE A 64 -4.84 2.30 -3.30
CA ILE A 64 -4.31 3.62 -2.95
C ILE A 64 -3.08 3.87 -3.84
N TYR A 65 -3.10 4.94 -4.63
CA TYR A 65 -2.02 5.25 -5.56
C TYR A 65 -0.83 5.93 -4.87
N GLU A 66 0.38 5.70 -5.36
CA GLU A 66 1.63 6.20 -4.76
C GLU A 66 1.60 7.72 -4.50
N ASN A 67 1.04 8.48 -5.43
CA ASN A 67 0.91 9.94 -5.33
C ASN A 67 -0.13 10.41 -4.29
N GLU A 68 -0.99 9.51 -3.81
CA GLU A 68 -1.95 9.76 -2.73
C GLU A 68 -1.39 9.41 -1.36
N ILE A 69 -0.29 8.66 -1.28
CA ILE A 69 0.23 8.13 -0.03
C ILE A 69 1.15 9.14 0.66
N LYS A 70 0.92 9.32 1.96
CA LYS A 70 1.79 10.07 2.86
C LYS A 70 2.71 9.15 3.67
N SER A 71 2.19 8.05 4.22
CA SER A 71 2.98 7.07 4.97
C SER A 71 2.36 5.68 4.97
N ILE A 72 3.19 4.66 5.21
CA ILE A 72 2.79 3.27 5.47
C ILE A 72 3.49 2.79 6.75
N GLU A 73 2.71 2.22 7.67
CA GLU A 73 3.17 1.65 8.93
C GLU A 73 2.74 0.17 9.01
N VAL A 74 3.62 -0.70 9.52
CA VAL A 74 3.26 -2.08 9.90
C VAL A 74 2.61 -2.04 11.30
N ILE A 75 1.48 -2.72 11.48
CA ILE A 75 0.67 -2.70 12.72
C ILE A 75 0.29 -4.10 13.22
#